data_AF-A0A851LY87-F1
#
_entry.id   AF-A0A851LY87-F1
#
_cell.length_a   1.000
_cell.length_b   1.000
_cell.length_c   1.000
_cell.angle_alpha   90.00
_cell.angle_beta   90.00
_cell.angle_gamma   90.00
#
_symmetry.space_group_name_H-M   'P 1'
#
loop_
_entity.id
_entity.type
_entity.pdbx_description
1 polymer ?
#
loop_
_entity_poly.entity_id
_entity_poly.type
_entity_poly.pdbx_seq_one_letter_code
_entity_poly.pdbx_strand_id
1 'polypeptide(L)'
;LFWYSHFSEHYHPVSKAIGHLATIDCLFSLAQVAKQGDYCRLSYRSALCRTIYLTTVLCFQGDGKRVMIITGPNMGGKSSYIKQVALITVMAQIGSYVPAEESTIGVVDGIFTR
;
A
#
# COMPACT_ATOMS: atom_id res chain seq x y z
N LEU A 1 44.95 0.46 -11.00
CA LEU A 1 44.82 0.55 -9.52
C LEU A 1 44.55 1.99 -9.05
N PHE A 2 45.32 2.99 -9.48
CA PHE A 2 45.15 4.40 -9.07
C PHE A 2 43.77 5.03 -9.39
N TRP A 3 43.18 4.65 -10.53
CA TRP A 3 41.86 5.14 -10.96
C TRP A 3 40.72 4.61 -10.09
N TYR A 4 40.84 3.37 -9.60
CA TYR A 4 39.80 2.72 -8.80
C TYR A 4 39.78 3.28 -7.36
N SER A 5 40.97 3.60 -6.81
CA SER A 5 41.08 4.26 -5.51
C SER A 5 40.49 5.67 -5.52
N HIS A 6 40.73 6.45 -6.57
CA HIS A 6 40.16 7.81 -6.69
C HIS A 6 38.65 7.79 -6.94
N PHE A 7 38.14 6.81 -7.71
CA PHE A 7 36.70 6.64 -7.90
C PHE A 7 35.99 6.17 -6.61
N SER A 8 36.65 5.35 -5.79
CA SER A 8 36.13 4.88 -4.50
C SER A 8 35.85 6.05 -3.53
N GLU A 9 36.66 7.11 -3.55
CA GLU A 9 36.48 8.30 -2.70
C GLU A 9 35.14 9.02 -2.96
N HIS A 10 34.63 8.94 -4.20
CA HIS A 10 33.36 9.56 -4.60
C HIS A 10 32.19 8.57 -4.72
N TYR A 11 32.41 7.30 -4.38
CA TYR A 11 31.39 6.25 -4.51
C TYR A 11 30.14 6.53 -3.66
N HIS A 12 30.31 6.99 -2.41
CA HIS A 12 29.19 7.26 -1.51
C HIS A 12 28.27 8.41 -1.97
N PRO A 13 28.79 9.58 -2.38
CA PRO A 13 27.98 10.63 -2.99
C PRO A 13 27.20 10.15 -4.22
N VAL A 14 27.85 9.39 -5.11
CA VAL A 14 27.22 8.86 -6.32
C VAL A 14 26.13 7.84 -5.98
N SER A 15 26.39 6.91 -5.07
CA SER A 15 25.41 5.93 -4.59
C SER A 15 24.19 6.61 -3.96
N LYS A 16 24.41 7.68 -3.16
CA LYS A 16 23.31 8.47 -2.58
C LYS A 16 22.48 9.17 -3.66
N ALA A 17 23.10 9.74 -4.68
CA ALA A 17 22.40 10.36 -5.80
C ALA A 17 21.54 9.34 -6.56
N ILE A 18 22.06 8.13 -6.79
CA ILE A 18 21.31 7.02 -7.40
C ILE A 18 20.11 6.63 -6.51
N GLY A 19 20.29 6.56 -5.19
CA GLY A 19 19.19 6.30 -4.25
C GLY A 19 18.08 7.35 -4.30
N HIS A 20 18.43 8.62 -4.44
CA HIS A 20 17.44 9.69 -4.62
C HIS A 20 16.71 9.57 -5.97
N LEU A 21 17.43 9.26 -7.05
CA LEU A 21 16.82 9.05 -8.37
C LEU A 21 15.83 7.88 -8.34
N ALA A 22 16.21 6.76 -7.73
CA ALA A 22 15.32 5.61 -7.55
C ALA A 22 14.06 5.95 -6.74
N THR A 23 14.20 6.79 -5.71
CA THR A 23 13.06 7.27 -4.92
C THR A 23 12.11 8.12 -5.77
N ILE A 24 12.64 9.04 -6.56
CA ILE A 24 11.86 9.88 -7.47
C ILE A 24 11.13 9.02 -8.51
N ASP A 25 11.82 8.06 -9.12
CA ASP A 25 11.24 7.14 -10.11
C ASP A 25 10.08 6.32 -9.53
N CYS A 26 10.24 5.81 -8.30
CA CYS A 26 9.18 5.11 -7.57
C CYS A 26 7.96 6.01 -7.33
N LEU A 27 8.17 7.24 -6.85
CA LEU A 27 7.10 8.20 -6.61
C LEU A 27 6.35 8.58 -7.89
N PHE A 28 7.07 8.79 -8.99
CA PHE A 28 6.45 9.08 -10.29
C PHE A 28 5.64 7.89 -10.79
N SER A 29 6.15 6.67 -10.63
CA SER A 29 5.44 5.44 -10.99
C SER A 29 4.12 5.32 -10.21
N LEU A 30 4.13 5.56 -8.90
CA LEU A 30 2.92 5.56 -8.07
C LEU A 30 1.93 6.65 -8.48
N ALA A 31 2.42 7.87 -8.77
CA ALA A 31 1.60 8.97 -9.23
C ALA A 31 0.94 8.68 -10.60
N GLN A 32 1.65 8.00 -11.49
CA GLN A 32 1.12 7.61 -12.78
C GLN A 32 -0.01 6.58 -12.65
N VAL A 33 0.12 5.61 -11.74
CA VAL A 33 -0.96 4.63 -11.45
C VAL A 33 -2.19 5.35 -10.90
N ALA A 34 -2.01 6.30 -9.98
CA ALA A 34 -3.10 7.08 -9.39
C ALA A 34 -3.89 7.90 -10.43
N LYS A 35 -3.26 8.25 -11.57
CA LYS A 35 -3.89 9.05 -12.63
C LYS A 35 -4.80 8.24 -13.56
N GLN A 36 -4.66 6.92 -13.61
CA GLN A 36 -5.31 6.08 -14.64
C GLN A 36 -6.76 5.67 -14.31
N GLY A 37 -7.26 5.93 -13.11
CA GLY A 37 -8.63 5.56 -12.72
C GLY A 37 -9.07 6.15 -11.39
N ASP A 38 -10.12 5.57 -10.79
CA ASP A 38 -10.75 6.01 -9.53
C ASP A 38 -9.90 5.59 -8.31
N TYR A 39 -8.71 6.20 -8.22
CA TYR A 39 -7.80 6.02 -7.11
C TYR A 39 -7.98 7.16 -6.10
N CYS A 40 -8.29 6.82 -4.86
CA CYS A 40 -8.37 7.79 -3.77
C CYS A 40 -7.07 7.84 -2.97
N ARG A 41 -6.81 9.02 -2.39
CA ARG A 41 -5.75 9.21 -1.42
C ARG A 41 -6.17 8.56 -0.09
N LEU A 42 -5.20 7.93 0.56
CA LEU A 42 -5.41 7.36 1.89
C LEU A 42 -5.60 8.44 2.97
N SER A 43 -6.59 8.23 3.84
CA SER A 43 -6.71 8.99 5.09
C SER A 43 -6.24 8.13 6.28
N TYR A 44 -5.25 8.61 7.03
CA TYR A 44 -4.76 7.94 8.23
C TYR A 44 -5.54 8.41 9.46
N ARG A 45 -6.15 7.48 10.22
CA ARG A 45 -6.66 7.76 11.57
C ARG A 45 -5.64 7.33 12.64
N SER A 46 -5.48 8.11 13.70
CA SER A 46 -4.43 7.95 14.70
C SER A 46 -4.54 6.67 15.56
N ALA A 47 -3.38 6.02 15.66
CA ALA A 47 -2.79 5.11 16.67
C ALA A 47 -3.57 3.94 17.31
N LEU A 48 -4.90 3.94 17.43
CA LEU A 48 -5.64 2.86 18.13
C LEU A 48 -6.66 2.14 17.26
N CYS A 49 -6.83 2.59 16.02
CA CYS A 49 -7.83 2.07 15.10
C CYS A 49 -7.17 1.06 14.16
N ARG A 50 -7.27 -0.25 14.45
CA ARG A 50 -6.94 -1.35 13.51
C ARG A 50 -8.02 -1.49 12.42
N THR A 51 -8.40 -0.36 11.83
CA THR A 51 -9.66 -0.21 11.16
C THR A 51 -9.43 0.01 9.67
N ILE A 52 -9.91 -0.92 8.85
CA ILE A 52 -9.94 -0.81 7.39
C ILE A 52 -11.34 -0.35 7.02
N TYR A 53 -11.44 0.88 6.51
CA TYR A 53 -12.60 1.41 5.80
C TYR A 53 -12.27 1.52 4.33
N LEU A 54 -13.00 0.74 3.54
CA LEU A 54 -13.03 0.88 2.09
C LEU A 54 -14.50 1.01 1.72
N THR A 55 -14.89 2.18 1.21
CA THR A 55 -16.29 2.58 0.96
C THR A 55 -17.07 1.56 0.16
N THR A 56 -16.42 0.71 -0.63
CA THR A 56 -17.09 -0.30 -1.40
C THR A 56 -17.64 -1.47 -0.58
N VAL A 57 -17.01 -1.95 0.52
CA VAL A 57 -17.60 -3.10 1.27
C VAL A 57 -17.08 -3.41 2.69
N LEU A 58 -16.07 -2.74 3.25
CA LEU A 58 -15.45 -3.19 4.52
C LEU A 58 -15.35 -2.07 5.55
N CYS A 59 -15.94 -2.29 6.73
CA CYS A 59 -15.83 -1.44 7.90
C CYS A 59 -15.53 -2.33 9.12
N PHE A 60 -14.29 -2.29 9.60
CA PHE A 60 -13.90 -2.95 10.85
C PHE A 60 -13.56 -1.93 11.93
N GLN A 61 -14.53 -1.49 12.73
CA GLN A 61 -14.27 -0.56 13.84
C GLN A 61 -13.71 -1.27 15.07
N GLY A 62 -12.85 -0.56 15.82
CA GLY A 62 -12.29 -1.03 17.10
C GLY A 62 -13.34 -1.49 18.13
N ASP A 63 -14.52 -0.87 18.13
CA ASP A 63 -15.69 -1.25 18.95
C ASP A 63 -16.78 -2.03 18.17
N GLY A 64 -16.50 -2.42 16.92
CA GLY A 64 -17.49 -2.97 15.99
C GLY A 64 -17.16 -4.37 15.47
N LYS A 65 -17.61 -4.67 14.25
CA LYS A 65 -17.29 -5.93 13.56
C LYS A 65 -15.76 -6.00 13.42
N ARG A 66 -15.17 -7.14 13.79
CA ARG A 66 -13.72 -7.43 13.61
C ARG A 66 -13.48 -8.70 12.77
N VAL A 67 -14.57 -9.40 12.46
CA VAL A 67 -14.59 -10.62 11.68
C VAL A 67 -15.69 -10.48 10.64
N MET A 68 -15.41 -10.85 9.40
CA MET A 68 -16.37 -10.89 8.32
C MET A 68 -16.45 -12.30 7.79
N ILE A 69 -17.64 -12.91 7.88
CA ILE A 69 -17.91 -14.24 7.35
C ILE A 69 -18.47 -14.05 5.94
N ILE A 70 -17.76 -14.56 4.94
CA ILE A 70 -18.17 -14.49 3.53
C ILE A 70 -18.70 -15.85 3.12
N THR A 71 -20.00 -15.94 2.88
CA THR A 71 -20.66 -17.16 2.39
C THR A 71 -21.04 -17.03 0.93
N GLY A 72 -21.28 -18.16 0.25
CA GLY A 72 -21.75 -18.19 -1.13
C GLY A 72 -21.08 -19.25 -2.01
N PRO A 73 -21.64 -19.53 -3.20
CA PRO A 73 -21.17 -20.55 -4.12
C PRO A 73 -19.71 -20.33 -4.52
N ASN A 74 -18.96 -21.40 -4.81
CA ASN A 74 -17.51 -21.32 -4.96
C ASN A 74 -17.04 -20.33 -6.06
N MET A 75 -17.88 -20.08 -7.05
CA MET A 75 -17.64 -19.14 -8.16
C MET A 75 -18.09 -17.68 -7.90
N GLY A 76 -18.61 -17.35 -6.73
CA GLY A 76 -19.14 -16.01 -6.41
C GLY A 76 -18.10 -14.91 -6.17
N GLY A 77 -16.86 -15.06 -6.65
CA GLY A 77 -15.82 -14.01 -6.52
C GLY A 77 -15.24 -13.81 -5.11
N LYS A 78 -15.60 -14.64 -4.13
CA LYS A 78 -15.14 -14.53 -2.72
C LYS A 78 -13.61 -14.47 -2.60
N SER A 79 -12.89 -15.28 -3.37
CA SER A 79 -11.42 -15.29 -3.36
C SER A 79 -10.83 -14.01 -3.96
N SER A 80 -11.46 -13.43 -4.99
CA SER A 80 -11.06 -12.15 -5.56
C SER A 80 -11.26 -11.02 -4.56
N TYR A 81 -12.37 -11.06 -3.82
CA TYR A 81 -12.67 -10.08 -2.78
C TYR A 81 -11.62 -10.08 -1.66
N ILE A 82 -11.25 -11.25 -1.13
CA ILE A 82 -10.23 -11.36 -0.07
C ILE A 82 -8.88 -10.80 -0.56
N LYS A 83 -8.49 -11.14 -1.80
CA LYS A 83 -7.26 -10.61 -2.42
C LYS A 83 -7.32 -9.10 -2.63
N GLN A 84 -8.46 -8.57 -3.03
CA GLN A 84 -8.65 -7.13 -3.22
C GLN A 84 -8.43 -6.37 -1.90
N VAL A 85 -9.03 -6.83 -0.80
CA VAL A 85 -8.83 -6.21 0.54
C VAL A 85 -7.36 -6.29 0.96
N ALA A 86 -6.70 -7.43 0.75
CA ALA A 86 -5.29 -7.59 1.07
C ALA A 86 -4.40 -6.64 0.25
N LEU A 87 -4.59 -6.59 -1.07
CA LEU A 87 -3.79 -5.74 -1.97
C LEU A 87 -3.98 -4.25 -1.67
N ILE A 88 -5.22 -3.82 -1.40
CA ILE A 88 -5.49 -2.42 -1.04
C ILE A 88 -4.79 -2.05 0.26
N THR A 89 -4.77 -2.94 1.24
CA THR A 89 -4.07 -2.71 2.52
C THR A 89 -2.56 -2.57 2.32
N VAL A 90 -1.96 -3.37 1.44
CA VAL A 90 -0.54 -3.26 1.09
C VAL A 90 -0.24 -1.96 0.35
N MET A 91 -1.02 -1.62 -0.68
CA MET A 91 -0.85 -0.37 -1.44
C MET A 91 -0.94 0.84 -0.52
N ALA A 92 -1.88 0.83 0.43
CA ALA A 92 -2.05 1.86 1.43
C ALA A 92 -0.81 2.05 2.31
N GLN A 93 -0.25 0.97 2.85
CA GLN A 93 0.93 1.03 3.72
C GLN A 93 2.23 1.39 2.99
N ILE A 94 2.31 1.10 1.68
CA ILE A 94 3.43 1.56 0.82
C ILE A 94 3.32 3.08 0.55
N GLY A 95 2.17 3.71 0.84
CA GLY A 95 1.92 5.12 0.56
C GLY A 95 1.40 5.38 -0.86
N SER A 96 0.96 4.33 -1.56
CA SER A 96 0.26 4.47 -2.84
C SER A 96 -1.17 4.93 -2.64
N TYR A 97 -1.75 5.53 -3.68
CA TYR A 97 -3.19 5.67 -3.79
C TYR A 97 -3.83 4.28 -3.99
N VAL A 98 -5.10 4.15 -3.63
CA VAL A 98 -5.82 2.88 -3.67
C VAL A 98 -7.09 2.98 -4.53
N PRO A 99 -7.49 1.91 -5.25
CA PRO A 99 -8.67 1.91 -6.10
C PRO A 99 -9.95 1.80 -5.25
N ALA A 100 -10.45 2.94 -4.80
CA ALA A 100 -11.65 3.10 -3.98
C ALA A 100 -12.15 4.54 -4.09
N GLU A 101 -13.43 4.78 -3.83
CA GLU A 101 -13.98 6.15 -3.75
C GLU A 101 -13.42 6.90 -2.53
N GLU A 102 -13.40 6.22 -1.38
CA GLU A 102 -12.80 6.72 -0.13
C GLU A 102 -12.11 5.57 0.62
N SER A 103 -10.99 5.87 1.28
CA SER A 103 -10.25 4.90 2.08
C SER A 103 -9.74 5.50 3.39
N THR A 104 -9.97 4.77 4.50
CA THR A 104 -9.32 5.03 5.79
C THR A 104 -8.73 3.72 6.28
N ILE A 105 -7.42 3.63 6.39
CA ILE A 105 -6.74 2.39 6.78
C ILE A 105 -5.89 2.65 8.03
N GLY A 106 -6.12 1.83 9.05
CA GLY A 106 -5.25 1.70 10.21
C GLY A 106 -4.00 0.90 9.86
N VAL A 107 -2.91 1.18 10.57
CA VAL A 107 -1.67 0.40 10.43
C VAL A 107 -1.95 -1.04 10.87
N VAL A 108 -1.72 -2.00 9.98
CA VAL A 108 -1.81 -3.43 10.27
C VAL A 108 -0.42 -4.02 10.42
N ASP A 109 -0.28 -4.95 11.36
CA ASP A 109 0.98 -5.65 11.65
C ASP A 109 1.32 -6.69 10.57
N GLY A 110 0.30 -7.22 9.88
CA GLY A 110 0.46 -8.21 8.82
C GLY A 110 -0.88 -8.69 8.25
N ILE A 111 -0.81 -9.32 7.08
CA ILE A 111 -1.95 -9.92 6.39
C ILE A 111 -1.71 -11.42 6.32
N PHE A 112 -2.61 -12.20 6.91
CA PHE A 112 -2.52 -13.66 6.96
C PHE A 112 -3.63 -14.28 6.10
N THR A 113 -3.24 -15.13 5.15
CA THR A 113 -4.16 -15.92 4.32
C THR A 113 -3.84 -17.41 4.49
N ARG A 114 -4.86 -18.27 4.43
CA ARG A 114 -4.71 -19.74 4.42
C ARG A 114 -4.99 -20.30 3.04
#